data_AF-A0A220MHE1-F1
#
_entry.id   AF-A0A220MHE1-F1
#
_cell.length_a   1.000
_cell.length_b   1.000
_cell.length_c   1.000
_cell.angle_alpha   90.00
_cell.angle_beta   90.00
_cell.angle_gamma   90.00
#
_symmetry.space_group_name_H-M   'P 1'
#
loop_
_entity.id
_entity.type
_entity.pdbx_description
1 polymer ?
#
loop_
_entity_poly.entity_id
_entity_poly.type
_entity_poly.pdbx_seq_one_letter_code
_entity_poly.pdbx_strand_id
1 'polypeptide(L)'
;MRKKYIYIMGLLLGLLLASCTTATDDKVFYMVKNEASYESYWTKDFQNLFVLNLAFNHSPALEFDQSKIESIELLPSTDLVKINKFFIEENPPQNNLNQKALFVHLLTQKEGTHVFTQIAFNTKNERVVLDLGKANINIHKGKFSGISALSNNIGVFSKGTPLEIAPRNENKYPVIIKGIKINNPYVAYSEEDVKIVINNQEVPMPKAGYQLKPKEQIKLIVDWKINFPQNQIVNIDLRPLLISERQGVEEYSDIPNMIFRNDF
;
A
#
# COMPACT_ATOMS: atom_id res chain seq x y z
N MET A 1 -14.85 -27.36 -73.62
CA MET A 1 -14.55 -27.66 -72.19
C MET A 1 -13.04 -27.66 -71.99
N ARG A 2 -12.52 -27.13 -70.88
CA ARG A 2 -11.08 -26.80 -70.60
C ARG A 2 -10.58 -25.47 -71.20
N LYS A 3 -10.77 -24.38 -70.44
CA LYS A 3 -9.99 -23.10 -70.45
C LYS A 3 -10.71 -21.93 -69.73
N LYS A 4 -11.73 -22.19 -68.91
CA LYS A 4 -12.40 -21.16 -68.06
C LYS A 4 -12.20 -21.32 -66.54
N TYR A 5 -11.44 -22.32 -66.09
CA TYR A 5 -11.22 -22.59 -64.66
C TYR A 5 -9.90 -22.07 -64.07
N ILE A 6 -9.07 -21.37 -64.86
CA ILE A 6 -7.74 -20.93 -64.41
C ILE A 6 -7.75 -19.49 -63.84
N TYR A 7 -8.75 -18.66 -64.16
CA TYR A 7 -8.75 -17.25 -63.75
C TYR A 7 -9.62 -16.91 -62.53
N ILE A 8 -10.45 -17.84 -62.06
CA ILE A 8 -11.20 -17.67 -60.79
C ILE A 8 -10.46 -18.31 -59.61
N MET A 9 -9.43 -19.12 -59.88
CA MET A 9 -8.45 -19.57 -58.88
C MET A 9 -7.45 -18.46 -58.49
N GLY A 10 -7.41 -17.36 -59.25
CA GLY A 10 -6.65 -16.15 -58.92
C GLY A 10 -7.39 -15.16 -58.02
N LEU A 11 -8.70 -15.30 -57.84
CA LEU A 11 -9.48 -14.47 -56.91
C LEU A 11 -9.51 -15.06 -55.49
N LEU A 12 -9.08 -16.31 -55.33
CA LEU A 12 -8.82 -16.97 -54.04
C LEU A 12 -7.42 -16.66 -53.47
N LEU A 13 -6.57 -15.94 -54.21
CA LEU A 13 -5.37 -15.28 -53.69
C LEU A 13 -5.67 -13.90 -53.04
N GLY A 14 -6.91 -13.42 -53.16
CA GLY A 14 -7.44 -12.30 -52.37
C GLY A 14 -7.81 -12.68 -50.93
N LEU A 15 -7.41 -13.87 -50.46
CA LEU A 15 -7.55 -14.33 -49.07
C LEU A 15 -6.23 -14.27 -48.27
N LEU A 16 -5.17 -13.66 -48.79
CA LEU A 16 -3.90 -13.47 -48.04
C LEU A 16 -3.60 -12.03 -47.64
N LEU A 17 -4.50 -11.09 -47.95
CA LEU A 17 -4.60 -9.82 -47.23
C LEU A 17 -5.67 -9.90 -46.12
N ALA A 18 -5.89 -11.12 -45.59
CA ALA A 18 -6.00 -11.26 -44.15
C ALA A 18 -4.77 -10.56 -43.59
N SER A 19 -4.95 -9.28 -43.31
CA SER A 19 -4.09 -8.52 -42.45
C SER A 19 -4.11 -9.32 -41.16
N CYS A 20 -3.18 -10.28 -41.06
CA CYS A 20 -2.40 -10.45 -39.87
C CYS A 20 -1.90 -9.05 -39.52
N THR A 21 -2.77 -8.25 -38.90
CA THR A 21 -2.38 -7.61 -37.66
C THR A 21 -1.85 -8.77 -36.83
N THR A 22 -0.57 -9.06 -36.98
CA THR A 22 0.22 -9.48 -35.84
C THR A 22 -0.22 -8.51 -34.77
N ALA A 23 -1.04 -8.97 -33.82
CA ALA A 23 -1.16 -8.28 -32.57
C ALA A 23 0.29 -8.13 -32.16
N THR A 24 0.84 -6.92 -32.27
CA THR A 24 2.09 -6.62 -31.60
C THR A 24 1.76 -6.99 -30.17
N ASP A 25 2.44 -8.04 -29.70
CA ASP A 25 2.27 -8.53 -28.35
C ASP A 25 2.91 -7.44 -27.48
N ASP A 26 2.16 -6.36 -27.30
CA ASP A 26 2.66 -5.14 -26.72
C ASP A 26 3.10 -5.51 -25.31
N LYS A 27 4.40 -5.44 -25.08
CA LYS A 27 4.99 -5.71 -23.77
C LYS A 27 4.57 -4.58 -22.84
N VAL A 28 3.45 -4.78 -22.17
CA VAL A 28 2.92 -3.89 -21.16
C VAL A 28 3.59 -4.23 -19.84
N PHE A 29 4.17 -3.22 -19.17
CA PHE A 29 4.69 -3.33 -17.81
C PHE A 29 4.59 -1.96 -17.13
N TYR A 30 3.76 -1.84 -16.10
CA TYR A 30 3.56 -0.58 -15.37
C TYR A 30 3.12 -0.84 -13.93
N MET A 31 3.44 0.07 -13.01
CA MET A 31 2.92 0.01 -11.65
C MET A 31 1.45 0.44 -11.63
N VAL A 32 0.64 -0.22 -10.81
CA VAL A 32 -0.67 0.31 -10.45
C VAL A 32 -0.45 1.61 -9.66
N LYS A 33 -1.09 2.70 -10.11
CA LYS A 33 -0.96 4.01 -9.48
C LYS A 33 -1.38 3.94 -8.02
N ASN A 34 -0.45 4.28 -7.13
CA ASN A 34 -0.65 4.23 -5.69
C ASN A 34 -0.66 5.65 -5.09
N GLU A 35 -1.62 5.96 -4.25
CA GLU A 35 -1.71 7.19 -3.45
C GLU A 35 -1.62 6.79 -1.97
N ALA A 36 -0.40 6.54 -1.51
CA ALA A 36 -0.13 5.96 -0.21
C ALA A 36 0.34 6.99 0.82
N SER A 37 0.04 6.66 2.08
CA SER A 37 0.63 7.31 3.25
C SER A 37 1.07 6.28 4.28
N TYR A 38 2.36 6.33 4.60
CA TYR A 38 3.00 5.47 5.58
C TYR A 38 3.52 6.28 6.75
N GLU A 39 2.84 6.16 7.88
CA GLU A 39 3.31 6.70 9.14
C GLU A 39 4.23 5.67 9.81
N SER A 40 5.39 6.12 10.25
CA SER A 40 6.37 5.31 10.97
C SER A 40 7.10 6.15 12.02
N TYR A 41 7.99 5.55 12.78
CA TYR A 41 8.70 6.21 13.87
C TYR A 41 10.15 5.77 13.94
N TRP A 42 10.97 6.61 14.57
CA TRP A 42 12.40 6.38 14.69
C TRP A 42 12.98 7.05 15.94
N THR A 43 13.97 6.39 16.54
CA THR A 43 14.94 7.00 17.45
C THR A 43 16.33 6.48 17.16
N LYS A 44 17.37 7.11 17.74
CA LYS A 44 18.75 6.64 17.64
C LYS A 44 18.94 5.18 18.08
N ASP A 45 18.11 4.71 19.01
CA ASP A 45 18.21 3.37 19.60
C ASP A 45 17.25 2.37 18.95
N PHE A 46 16.37 2.82 18.04
CA PHE A 46 15.31 1.99 17.48
C PHE A 46 14.98 2.35 16.03
N GLN A 47 15.09 1.35 15.15
CA GLN A 47 14.62 1.39 13.77
C GLN A 47 13.31 0.60 13.65
N ASN A 48 12.33 1.19 12.96
CA ASN A 48 11.07 0.53 12.65
C ASN A 48 11.15 -0.15 11.27
N LEU A 49 10.68 -1.40 11.19
CA LEU A 49 10.54 -2.13 9.93
C LEU A 49 9.07 -2.09 9.51
N PHE A 50 8.80 -1.56 8.32
CA PHE A 50 7.45 -1.50 7.76
C PHE A 50 7.45 -1.87 6.27
N VAL A 51 6.26 -2.06 5.71
CA VAL A 51 6.08 -2.58 4.34
C VAL A 51 5.28 -1.59 3.49
N LEU A 52 5.81 -1.29 2.31
CA LEU A 52 5.08 -0.67 1.21
C LEU A 52 4.41 -1.77 0.39
N ASN A 53 3.08 -1.69 0.24
CA ASN A 53 2.34 -2.61 -0.62
C ASN A 53 2.09 -1.94 -1.97
N LEU A 54 2.84 -2.40 -2.96
CA LEU A 54 2.71 -1.95 -4.34
C LEU A 54 2.12 -3.09 -5.19
N ALA A 55 1.62 -2.74 -6.37
CA ALA A 55 1.21 -3.72 -7.36
C ALA A 55 1.65 -3.25 -8.75
N PHE A 56 1.89 -4.18 -9.65
CA PHE A 56 2.17 -3.87 -11.04
C PHE A 56 1.45 -4.83 -11.97
N ASN A 57 1.10 -4.32 -13.14
CA ASN A 57 0.47 -5.08 -14.20
C ASN A 57 1.50 -5.35 -15.30
N HIS A 58 1.41 -6.53 -15.90
CA HIS A 58 2.20 -6.90 -17.06
C HIS A 58 1.40 -7.74 -18.07
N SER A 59 1.81 -7.69 -19.34
CA SER A 59 1.19 -8.55 -20.35
C SER A 59 1.51 -10.03 -20.09
N PRO A 60 0.59 -10.96 -20.44
CA PRO A 60 0.85 -12.41 -20.32
C PRO A 60 2.06 -12.89 -21.12
N ALA A 61 2.38 -12.21 -22.23
CA ALA A 61 3.55 -12.48 -23.06
C ALA A 61 4.88 -12.05 -22.43
N LEU A 62 4.85 -11.21 -21.40
CA LEU A 62 6.02 -10.88 -20.60
C LEU A 62 6.21 -11.97 -19.53
N GLU A 63 7.15 -12.88 -19.78
CA GLU A 63 7.59 -13.84 -18.77
C GLU A 63 8.20 -13.07 -17.59
N PHE A 64 7.51 -13.11 -16.44
CA PHE A 64 7.98 -12.46 -15.22
C PHE A 64 8.63 -13.49 -14.30
N ASP A 65 9.91 -13.27 -13.98
CA ASP A 65 10.69 -14.10 -13.07
C ASP A 65 11.44 -13.19 -12.09
N GLN A 66 11.06 -13.25 -10.81
CA GLN A 66 11.66 -12.43 -9.76
C GLN A 66 13.17 -12.64 -9.66
N SER A 67 13.70 -13.83 -9.98
CA SER A 67 15.14 -14.12 -9.89
C SER A 67 15.98 -13.29 -10.88
N LYS A 68 15.34 -12.70 -11.90
CA LYS A 68 15.98 -11.80 -12.87
C LYS A 68 16.10 -10.35 -12.37
N ILE A 69 15.48 -10.02 -11.23
CA ILE A 69 15.55 -8.68 -10.62
C ILE A 69 16.62 -8.71 -9.52
N GLU A 70 17.72 -7.99 -9.76
CA GLU A 70 18.86 -7.94 -8.85
C GLU A 70 18.59 -6.98 -7.68
N SER A 71 17.94 -5.85 -7.96
CA SER A 71 17.58 -4.88 -6.93
C SER A 71 16.43 -3.97 -7.38
N ILE A 72 15.89 -3.22 -6.43
CA ILE A 72 14.97 -2.11 -6.68
C ILE A 72 15.46 -0.83 -5.99
N GLU A 73 15.08 0.31 -6.54
CA GLU A 73 15.29 1.64 -5.95
C GLU A 73 13.98 2.40 -5.89
N LEU A 74 13.71 3.07 -4.77
CA LEU A 74 12.62 4.04 -4.68
C LEU A 74 13.15 5.44 -4.96
N LEU A 75 12.44 6.19 -5.79
CA LEU A 75 12.87 7.47 -6.33
C LEU A 75 11.83 8.58 -6.07
N PRO A 76 12.25 9.83 -5.81
CA PRO A 76 13.65 10.23 -5.59
C PRO A 76 14.25 9.57 -4.35
N SER A 77 15.56 9.33 -4.36
CA SER A 77 16.26 8.68 -3.24
C SER A 77 16.17 9.51 -1.96
N THR A 78 16.24 8.84 -0.82
CA THR A 78 16.25 9.48 0.50
C THR A 78 17.09 8.67 1.47
N ASP A 79 17.63 9.34 2.48
CA ASP A 79 18.29 8.77 3.64
C ASP A 79 17.33 8.60 4.83
N LEU A 80 16.02 8.86 4.65
CA LEU A 80 14.98 8.63 5.66
C LEU A 80 14.73 7.14 5.94
N VAL A 81 14.87 6.31 4.91
CA VAL A 81 14.59 4.88 4.94
C VAL A 81 15.62 4.11 4.14
N LYS A 82 15.82 2.85 4.50
CA LYS A 82 16.62 1.89 3.73
C LYS A 82 15.74 0.72 3.30
N ILE A 83 15.85 0.31 2.03
CA ILE A 83 15.25 -0.95 1.57
C ILE A 83 16.01 -2.10 2.21
N ASN A 84 15.32 -2.87 3.04
CA ASN A 84 15.85 -4.06 3.71
C ASN A 84 15.73 -5.30 2.81
N LYS A 85 14.57 -5.47 2.17
CA LYS A 85 14.29 -6.53 1.20
C LYS A 85 13.06 -6.18 0.37
N PHE A 86 12.83 -6.93 -0.70
CA PHE A 86 11.58 -6.93 -1.43
C PHE A 86 11.18 -8.34 -1.82
N PHE A 87 9.89 -8.58 -2.01
CA PHE A 87 9.37 -9.83 -2.57
C PHE A 87 8.17 -9.56 -3.46
N ILE A 88 7.95 -10.49 -4.38
CA ILE A 88 6.89 -10.40 -5.38
C ILE A 88 6.04 -11.65 -5.27
N GLU A 89 4.73 -11.45 -5.17
CA GLU A 89 3.76 -12.53 -5.07
C GLU A 89 2.69 -12.41 -6.16
N GLU A 90 2.00 -13.52 -6.41
CA GLU A 90 0.81 -13.51 -7.26
C GLU A 90 -0.26 -12.60 -6.67
N ASN A 91 -0.96 -11.87 -7.53
CA ASN A 91 -2.10 -11.06 -7.17
C ASN A 91 -3.23 -11.32 -8.19
N PRO A 92 -4.52 -11.24 -7.82
CA PRO A 92 -5.59 -11.48 -8.77
C PRO A 92 -5.46 -10.59 -10.02
N PRO A 93 -5.63 -11.15 -11.23
CA PRO A 93 -5.43 -10.42 -12.47
C PRO A 93 -6.42 -9.27 -12.61
N GLN A 94 -6.06 -8.27 -13.42
CA GLN A 94 -6.89 -7.12 -13.73
C GLN A 94 -7.16 -7.08 -15.23
N ASN A 95 -8.42 -7.32 -15.63
CA ASN A 95 -8.82 -7.46 -17.03
C ASN A 95 -7.97 -8.51 -17.77
N ASN A 96 -7.31 -8.12 -18.87
CA ASN A 96 -6.49 -8.99 -19.70
C ASN A 96 -5.00 -8.98 -19.29
N LEU A 97 -4.65 -8.39 -18.15
CA LEU A 97 -3.28 -8.28 -17.65
C LEU A 97 -3.06 -9.17 -16.42
N ASN A 98 -1.86 -9.71 -16.31
CA ASN A 98 -1.40 -10.36 -15.09
C ASN A 98 -1.00 -9.28 -14.09
N GLN A 99 -1.37 -9.46 -12.82
CA GLN A 99 -1.01 -8.54 -11.74
C GLN A 99 -0.11 -9.27 -10.73
N LYS A 100 0.91 -8.59 -10.23
CA LYS A 100 1.73 -9.06 -9.11
C LYS A 100 1.68 -8.06 -7.97
N ALA A 101 1.77 -8.55 -6.75
CA ALA A 101 1.99 -7.74 -5.56
C ALA A 101 3.50 -7.59 -5.35
N LEU A 102 3.97 -6.36 -5.11
CA LEU A 102 5.35 -6.04 -4.76
C LEU A 102 5.37 -5.48 -3.34
N PHE A 103 6.04 -6.20 -2.45
CA PHE A 103 6.20 -5.79 -1.07
C PHE A 103 7.61 -5.28 -0.84
N VAL A 104 7.75 -4.01 -0.44
CA VAL A 104 9.05 -3.40 -0.18
C VAL A 104 9.20 -3.16 1.32
N HIS A 105 10.12 -3.88 1.95
CA HIS A 105 10.41 -3.73 3.37
C HIS A 105 11.38 -2.56 3.57
N LEU A 106 10.94 -1.55 4.32
CA LEU A 106 11.71 -0.37 4.65
C LEU A 106 12.08 -0.34 6.13
N LEU A 107 13.34 0.01 6.42
CA LEU A 107 13.84 0.30 7.76
C LEU A 107 14.00 1.81 7.93
N THR A 108 13.39 2.40 8.96
CA THR A 108 13.57 3.82 9.27
C THR A 108 15.00 4.13 9.70
N GLN A 109 15.54 5.25 9.23
CA GLN A 109 16.90 5.69 9.51
C GLN A 109 16.98 7.06 10.20
N LYS A 110 15.99 7.94 9.99
CA LYS A 110 15.88 9.26 10.63
C LYS A 110 14.44 9.78 10.56
N GLU A 111 14.14 10.82 11.33
CA GLU A 111 12.86 11.55 11.27
C GLU A 111 12.74 12.42 10.02
N GLY A 112 11.51 12.64 9.53
CA GLY A 112 11.21 13.53 8.40
C GLY A 112 10.09 13.02 7.50
N THR A 113 9.80 13.78 6.44
CA THR A 113 8.79 13.45 5.43
C THR A 113 9.43 13.33 4.05
N HIS A 114 8.98 12.34 3.27
CA HIS A 114 9.41 12.13 1.89
C HIS A 114 8.27 11.65 1.02
N VAL A 115 8.38 11.87 -0.28
CA VAL A 115 7.46 11.31 -1.27
C VAL A 115 8.26 10.58 -2.33
N PHE A 116 8.04 9.29 -2.46
CA PHE A 116 8.50 8.53 -3.61
C PHE A 116 7.45 8.62 -4.71
N THR A 117 7.88 8.85 -5.94
CA THR A 117 7.01 8.92 -7.12
C THR A 117 7.37 7.92 -8.20
N GLN A 118 8.55 7.28 -8.11
CA GLN A 118 8.99 6.29 -9.08
C GLN A 118 9.70 5.13 -8.38
N ILE A 119 9.76 4.00 -9.07
CA ILE A 119 10.54 2.83 -8.70
C ILE A 119 11.41 2.42 -9.89
N ALA A 120 12.67 2.11 -9.63
CA ALA A 120 13.53 1.49 -10.62
C ALA A 120 13.70 0.01 -10.29
N PHE A 121 13.54 -0.83 -11.31
CA PHE A 121 13.91 -2.25 -11.28
C PHE A 121 15.24 -2.41 -12.00
N ASN A 122 16.23 -2.93 -11.30
CA ASN A 122 17.54 -3.22 -11.86
C ASN A 122 17.63 -4.73 -12.14
N THR A 123 17.82 -5.06 -13.40
CA THR A 123 18.17 -6.41 -13.85
C THR A 123 19.63 -6.41 -14.29
N LYS A 124 20.18 -7.59 -14.58
CA LYS A 124 21.52 -7.73 -15.13
C LYS A 124 21.76 -6.92 -16.42
N ASN A 125 20.72 -6.72 -17.22
CA ASN A 125 20.84 -6.18 -18.58
C ASN A 125 20.28 -4.76 -18.71
N GLU A 126 19.36 -4.37 -17.84
CA GLU A 126 18.63 -3.12 -17.98
C GLU A 126 18.13 -2.58 -16.64
N ARG A 127 17.93 -1.26 -16.62
CA ARG A 127 17.26 -0.52 -15.55
C ARG A 127 15.96 0.04 -16.09
N VAL A 128 14.84 -0.39 -15.52
CA VAL A 128 13.49 0.05 -15.92
C VAL A 128 12.94 0.95 -14.82
N VAL A 129 12.62 2.20 -15.17
CA VAL A 129 12.02 3.16 -14.23
C VAL A 129 10.54 3.31 -14.53
N LEU A 130 9.70 3.10 -13.52
CA LEU A 130 8.25 3.20 -13.62
C LEU A 130 7.71 4.24 -12.64
N ASP A 131 6.67 4.96 -13.06
CA ASP A 131 5.85 5.78 -12.16
C ASP A 131 5.07 4.85 -11.22
N LEU A 132 5.07 5.15 -9.90
CA LEU A 132 4.33 4.40 -8.88
C LEU A 132 3.14 5.18 -8.29
N GLY A 133 2.92 6.44 -8.72
CA GLY A 133 2.02 7.38 -8.06
C GLY A 133 2.74 8.19 -6.98
N LYS A 134 2.16 8.33 -5.79
CA LYS A 134 2.74 9.03 -4.64
C LYS A 134 2.73 8.13 -3.42
N ALA A 135 3.91 7.73 -2.96
CA ALA A 135 4.09 7.05 -1.68
C ALA A 135 4.69 8.03 -0.67
N ASN A 136 3.84 8.62 0.17
CA ASN A 136 4.25 9.56 1.21
C ASN A 136 4.72 8.77 2.44
N ILE A 137 5.95 9.02 2.90
CA ILE A 137 6.48 8.47 4.14
C ILE A 137 6.61 9.60 5.14
N ASN A 138 6.08 9.40 6.35
CA ASN A 138 6.22 10.32 7.48
C ASN A 138 6.84 9.56 8.66
N ILE A 139 8.07 9.92 9.02
CA ILE A 139 8.79 9.29 10.14
C ILE A 139 8.82 10.27 11.31
N HIS A 140 8.14 9.89 12.39
CA HIS A 140 8.05 10.68 13.60
C HIS A 140 9.17 10.34 14.58
N LYS A 141 9.59 11.33 15.34
CA LYS A 141 10.49 11.11 16.47
C LYS A 141 9.75 10.38 17.57
N GLY A 142 10.16 9.16 17.87
CA GLY A 142 9.57 8.39 18.96
C GLY A 142 9.87 6.92 18.84
N LYS A 143 9.42 6.16 19.84
CA LYS A 143 9.73 4.74 20.01
C LYS A 143 8.47 3.92 20.12
N PHE A 144 8.65 2.61 20.06
CA PHE A 144 7.56 1.67 20.26
C PHE A 144 6.96 1.82 21.67
N SER A 145 5.64 1.87 21.75
CA SER A 145 4.87 2.12 22.97
C SER A 145 4.65 0.89 23.87
N GLY A 146 5.00 -0.32 23.38
CA GLY A 146 4.60 -1.56 24.04
C GLY A 146 3.12 -1.89 23.89
N ILE A 147 2.38 -1.18 23.02
CA ILE A 147 1.00 -1.50 22.68
C ILE A 147 0.96 -2.37 21.43
N SER A 148 0.27 -3.51 21.50
CA SER A 148 -0.02 -4.34 20.33
C SER A 148 -1.37 -3.92 19.74
N ALA A 149 -1.37 -3.30 18.56
CA ALA A 149 -2.58 -2.93 17.84
C ALA A 149 -3.08 -4.12 17.01
N LEU A 150 -3.90 -4.97 17.63
CA LEU A 150 -4.53 -6.10 16.94
C LEU A 150 -5.62 -5.56 16.01
N SER A 151 -5.64 -5.92 14.74
CA SER A 151 -6.71 -5.49 13.81
C SER A 151 -7.63 -6.65 13.48
N ASN A 152 -8.94 -6.38 13.46
CA ASN A 152 -9.95 -7.35 13.04
C ASN A 152 -10.21 -7.30 11.53
N ASN A 153 -9.91 -6.17 10.88
CA ASN A 153 -10.18 -5.93 9.48
C ASN A 153 -8.88 -5.50 8.78
N ILE A 154 -8.10 -6.47 8.30
CA ILE A 154 -6.93 -6.22 7.46
C ILE A 154 -7.25 -6.77 6.08
N GLY A 155 -7.10 -5.96 5.05
CA GLY A 155 -7.37 -6.41 3.69
C GLY A 155 -7.48 -5.29 2.67
N VAL A 156 -8.07 -5.67 1.54
CA VAL A 156 -8.36 -4.80 0.41
C VAL A 156 -9.85 -4.47 0.42
N PHE A 157 -10.20 -3.19 0.38
CA PHE A 157 -11.57 -2.70 0.51
C PHE A 157 -12.00 -1.92 -0.75
N SER A 158 -13.22 -2.16 -1.22
CA SER A 158 -13.81 -1.46 -2.38
C SER A 158 -14.51 -0.15 -2.03
N LYS A 159 -14.66 0.13 -0.73
CA LYS A 159 -15.34 1.32 -0.19
C LYS A 159 -14.68 1.75 1.11
N GLY A 160 -15.02 2.95 1.59
CA GLY A 160 -14.64 3.39 2.93
C GLY A 160 -15.12 2.37 3.98
N THR A 161 -14.17 1.79 4.70
CA THR A 161 -14.39 0.85 5.80
C THR A 161 -13.72 1.44 7.03
N PRO A 162 -14.40 1.53 8.19
CA PRO A 162 -13.79 2.03 9.42
C PRO A 162 -12.54 1.23 9.79
N LEU A 163 -11.60 1.90 10.44
CA LEU A 163 -10.51 1.22 11.12
C LEU A 163 -11.04 0.59 12.40
N GLU A 164 -10.92 -0.72 12.56
CA GLU A 164 -11.27 -1.42 13.79
C GLU A 164 -10.05 -2.16 14.33
N ILE A 165 -9.54 -1.68 15.46
CA ILE A 165 -8.40 -2.27 16.16
C ILE A 165 -8.73 -2.54 17.63
N ALA A 166 -8.00 -3.45 18.23
CA ALA A 166 -8.07 -3.80 19.63
C ALA A 166 -6.68 -3.62 20.28
N PRO A 167 -6.24 -2.37 20.52
CA PRO A 167 -4.99 -2.10 21.21
C PRO A 167 -4.96 -2.79 22.57
N ARG A 168 -3.89 -3.57 22.80
CA ARG A 168 -3.61 -4.24 24.06
C ARG A 168 -2.33 -3.69 24.67
N ASN A 169 -2.39 -3.32 25.95
CA ASN A 169 -1.23 -2.84 26.68
C ASN A 169 -0.39 -3.99 27.21
N GLU A 170 0.75 -4.27 26.58
CA GLU A 170 1.65 -5.35 27.01
C GLU A 170 2.62 -4.92 28.11
N ASN A 171 2.66 -3.63 28.44
CA ASN A 171 3.47 -3.09 29.53
C ASN A 171 2.95 -3.52 30.91
N LYS A 172 3.81 -3.35 31.92
CA LYS A 172 3.46 -3.55 33.35
C LYS A 172 2.88 -2.29 34.00
N TYR A 173 2.71 -1.22 33.25
CA TYR A 173 2.23 0.10 33.71
C TYR A 173 1.14 0.63 32.78
N PRO A 174 0.28 1.56 33.23
CA PRO A 174 -0.74 2.17 32.38
C PRO A 174 -0.12 3.09 31.32
N VAL A 175 -0.79 3.20 30.18
CA VAL A 175 -0.43 4.07 29.05
C VAL A 175 -1.67 4.83 28.60
N ILE A 176 -1.52 6.08 28.15
CA ILE A 176 -2.65 6.86 27.64
C ILE A 176 -2.70 6.70 26.12
N ILE A 177 -3.77 6.16 25.57
CA ILE A 177 -4.03 6.15 24.13
C ILE A 177 -4.58 7.52 23.74
N LYS A 178 -3.91 8.20 22.81
CA LYS A 178 -4.24 9.56 22.36
C LYS A 178 -5.00 9.60 21.05
N GLY A 179 -4.92 8.53 20.25
CA GLY A 179 -5.63 8.41 18.99
C GLY A 179 -4.80 7.75 17.90
N ILE A 180 -5.08 8.12 16.66
CA ILE A 180 -4.44 7.59 15.47
C ILE A 180 -3.79 8.74 14.70
N LYS A 181 -2.65 8.48 14.07
CA LYS A 181 -1.95 9.38 13.15
C LYS A 181 -2.03 8.80 11.74
N ILE A 182 -2.48 9.60 10.79
CA ILE A 182 -2.39 9.32 9.35
C ILE A 182 -2.37 10.64 8.59
N ASN A 183 -1.43 10.80 7.66
CA ASN A 183 -1.36 11.98 6.80
C ASN A 183 -1.58 11.57 5.35
N ASN A 184 -2.84 11.41 4.95
CA ASN A 184 -3.23 11.10 3.58
C ASN A 184 -4.34 12.07 3.11
N PRO A 185 -4.18 12.76 1.97
CA PRO A 185 -5.17 13.75 1.50
C PRO A 185 -6.51 13.15 1.10
N TYR A 186 -6.58 11.84 0.89
CA TYR A 186 -7.81 11.12 0.54
C TYR A 186 -8.55 10.56 1.76
N VAL A 187 -8.04 10.80 2.97
CA VAL A 187 -8.64 10.33 4.23
C VAL A 187 -9.11 11.54 5.02
N ALA A 188 -10.38 11.57 5.37
CA ALA A 188 -10.97 12.61 6.22
C ALA A 188 -11.52 11.98 7.50
N TYR A 189 -11.08 12.49 8.65
CA TYR A 189 -11.67 12.22 9.96
C TYR A 189 -11.26 13.34 10.94
N SER A 190 -11.93 13.37 12.08
CA SER A 190 -11.74 14.32 13.17
C SER A 190 -11.64 13.55 14.50
N GLU A 191 -11.37 14.26 15.60
CA GLU A 191 -11.33 13.65 16.93
C GLU A 191 -12.66 12.98 17.32
N GLU A 192 -13.79 13.50 16.82
CA GLU A 192 -15.13 12.97 17.10
C GLU A 192 -15.39 11.62 16.41
N ASP A 193 -14.65 11.32 15.35
CA ASP A 193 -14.72 10.06 14.60
C ASP A 193 -13.92 8.94 15.27
N VAL A 194 -13.13 9.26 16.30
CA VAL A 194 -12.36 8.26 17.08
C VAL A 194 -13.16 7.84 18.30
N LYS A 195 -13.53 6.56 18.33
CA LYS A 195 -14.38 5.96 19.35
C LYS A 195 -13.69 4.79 20.04
N ILE A 196 -14.12 4.50 21.25
CA ILE A 196 -13.74 3.31 21.99
C ILE A 196 -15.00 2.56 22.42
N VAL A 197 -14.90 1.24 22.61
CA VAL A 197 -16.02 0.44 23.10
C VAL A 197 -15.84 0.12 24.58
N ILE A 198 -16.77 0.62 25.41
CA ILE A 198 -16.82 0.36 26.84
C ILE A 198 -18.18 -0.27 27.14
N ASN A 199 -18.20 -1.42 27.83
CA ASN A 199 -19.43 -2.15 28.16
C ASN A 199 -20.35 -2.38 26.93
N ASN A 200 -19.76 -2.75 25.79
CA ASN A 200 -20.43 -2.95 24.50
C ASN A 200 -21.14 -1.71 23.92
N GLN A 201 -20.76 -0.51 24.36
CA GLN A 201 -21.25 0.76 23.80
C GLN A 201 -20.09 1.54 23.19
N GLU A 202 -20.30 2.05 21.98
CA GLU A 202 -19.40 3.03 21.36
C GLU A 202 -19.51 4.36 22.09
N VAL A 203 -18.38 4.84 22.59
CA VAL A 203 -18.29 6.18 23.19
C VAL A 203 -17.16 6.96 22.52
N PRO A 204 -17.31 8.28 22.34
CA PRO A 204 -16.23 9.11 21.83
C PRO A 204 -14.97 8.97 22.69
N MET A 205 -13.79 8.94 22.06
CA MET A 205 -12.54 8.91 22.79
C MET A 205 -12.40 10.19 23.65
N PRO A 206 -12.03 10.09 24.93
CA PRO A 206 -11.84 11.28 25.76
C PRO A 206 -10.74 12.19 25.18
N LYS A 207 -10.92 13.52 25.24
CA LYS A 207 -9.92 14.50 24.76
C LYS A 207 -8.55 14.35 25.42
N ALA A 208 -8.54 13.98 26.70
CA ALA A 208 -7.29 13.70 27.43
C ALA A 208 -6.60 12.40 26.96
N GLY A 209 -7.31 11.55 26.22
CA GLY A 209 -6.94 10.18 25.88
C GLY A 209 -7.59 9.15 26.82
N TYR A 210 -7.53 7.87 26.43
CA TYR A 210 -8.00 6.75 27.24
C TYR A 210 -6.85 6.09 27.98
N GLN A 211 -6.93 5.98 29.31
CA GLN A 211 -5.92 5.32 30.10
C GLN A 211 -6.11 3.79 30.05
N LEU A 212 -5.23 3.13 29.29
CA LEU A 212 -5.22 1.68 29.12
C LEU A 212 -4.33 1.03 30.19
N LYS A 213 -4.93 0.24 31.08
CA LYS A 213 -4.26 -0.46 32.19
C LYS A 213 -3.35 -1.59 31.68
N PRO A 214 -2.40 -2.06 32.51
CA PRO A 214 -1.59 -3.24 32.16
C PRO A 214 -2.46 -4.42 31.75
N LYS A 215 -2.15 -5.03 30.60
CA LYS A 215 -2.85 -6.19 30.00
C LYS A 215 -4.30 -5.95 29.59
N GLU A 216 -4.82 -4.72 29.77
CA GLU A 216 -6.12 -4.33 29.25
C GLU A 216 -6.08 -4.26 27.73
N GLN A 217 -7.21 -4.62 27.13
CA GLN A 217 -7.48 -4.50 25.72
C GLN A 217 -8.81 -3.77 25.56
N ILE A 218 -8.84 -2.79 24.66
CA ILE A 218 -10.06 -2.06 24.31
C ILE A 218 -10.24 -2.07 22.81
N LYS A 219 -11.48 -2.09 22.31
CA LYS A 219 -11.75 -1.88 20.90
C LYS A 219 -11.77 -0.37 20.62
N LEU A 220 -10.98 0.05 19.63
CA LEU A 220 -10.92 1.40 19.10
C LEU A 220 -11.42 1.36 17.66
N ILE A 221 -12.29 2.31 17.33
CA ILE A 221 -12.92 2.46 16.01
C ILE A 221 -12.60 3.85 15.50
N VAL A 222 -12.18 3.97 14.23
CA VAL A 222 -12.08 5.26 13.54
C VAL A 222 -12.99 5.26 12.32
N ASP A 223 -14.03 6.08 12.37
CA ASP A 223 -14.98 6.27 11.29
C ASP A 223 -14.45 7.29 10.27
N TRP A 224 -13.36 6.93 9.59
CA TRP A 224 -12.82 7.77 8.53
C TRP A 224 -13.64 7.68 7.24
N LYS A 225 -13.55 8.72 6.42
CA LYS A 225 -14.08 8.75 5.07
C LYS A 225 -12.93 8.68 4.05
N ILE A 226 -13.03 7.72 3.14
CA ILE A 226 -12.12 7.59 2.00
C ILE A 226 -12.73 8.33 0.80
N ASN A 227 -12.03 9.33 0.30
CA ASN A 227 -12.45 10.16 -0.83
C ASN A 227 -11.64 9.78 -2.07
N PHE A 228 -12.16 8.87 -2.89
CA PHE A 228 -11.48 8.51 -4.13
C PHE A 228 -11.45 9.69 -5.12
N PRO A 229 -10.33 9.91 -5.83
CA PRO A 229 -10.29 10.88 -6.92
C PRO A 229 -11.25 10.48 -8.04
N GLN A 230 -11.97 11.46 -8.60
CA GLN A 230 -12.90 11.20 -9.70
C GLN A 230 -12.14 10.77 -10.96
N ASN A 231 -12.71 9.82 -11.71
CA ASN A 231 -12.23 9.34 -13.01
C ASN A 231 -10.81 8.76 -13.02
N GLN A 232 -10.33 8.22 -11.90
CA GLN A 232 -9.02 7.57 -11.81
C GLN A 232 -9.16 6.23 -11.11
N ILE A 233 -8.51 5.19 -11.66
CA ILE A 233 -8.27 3.94 -10.94
C ILE A 233 -7.02 4.13 -10.08
N VAL A 234 -7.16 4.02 -8.76
CA VAL A 234 -6.07 4.22 -7.80
C VAL A 234 -6.16 3.22 -6.65
N ASN A 235 -4.99 2.84 -6.14
CA ASN A 235 -4.85 2.18 -4.85
C ASN A 235 -4.52 3.25 -3.79
N ILE A 236 -5.34 3.39 -2.76
CA ILE A 236 -5.04 4.22 -1.60
C ILE A 236 -4.55 3.28 -0.49
N ASP A 237 -3.24 3.23 -0.24
CA ASP A 237 -2.63 2.44 0.83
C ASP A 237 -2.40 3.31 2.08
N LEU A 238 -3.01 2.92 3.19
CA LEU A 238 -2.92 3.62 4.45
C LEU A 238 -2.19 2.75 5.47
N ARG A 239 -1.12 3.29 6.03
CA ARG A 239 -0.49 2.75 7.23
C ARG A 239 -0.50 3.81 8.33
N PRO A 240 -1.52 3.80 9.20
CA PRO A 240 -1.58 4.71 10.34
C PRO A 240 -0.66 4.26 11.48
N LEU A 241 -0.43 5.16 12.44
CA LEU A 241 0.15 4.84 13.76
C LEU A 241 -0.89 5.03 14.86
N LEU A 242 -0.87 4.14 15.85
CA LEU A 242 -1.50 4.40 17.14
C LEU A 242 -0.59 5.33 17.94
N ILE A 243 -1.15 6.44 18.43
CA ILE A 243 -0.47 7.40 19.28
C ILE A 243 -0.78 7.06 20.74
N SER A 244 0.26 6.99 21.54
CA SER A 244 0.16 6.83 22.97
C SER A 244 1.10 7.78 23.69
N GLU A 245 0.83 8.03 24.97
CA GLU A 245 1.64 8.91 25.80
C GLU A 245 2.00 8.23 27.12
N ARG A 246 3.27 8.38 27.51
CA ARG A 246 3.77 8.00 28.82
C ARG A 246 4.63 9.12 29.38
N GLN A 247 4.28 9.61 30.56
CA GLN A 247 5.04 10.65 31.28
C GLN A 247 5.31 11.89 30.40
N GLY A 248 4.33 12.30 29.58
CA GLY A 248 4.46 13.43 28.66
C GLY A 248 5.30 13.15 27.41
N VAL A 249 5.68 11.90 27.16
CA VAL A 249 6.42 11.49 25.96
C VAL A 249 5.51 10.69 25.05
N GLU A 250 5.38 11.12 23.79
CA GLU A 250 4.67 10.36 22.76
C GLU A 250 5.45 9.09 22.38
N GLU A 251 4.72 7.99 22.29
CA GLU A 251 5.19 6.69 21.86
C GLU A 251 4.18 6.13 20.82
N TYR A 252 4.66 5.29 19.91
CA TYR A 252 3.88 4.86 18.76
C TYR A 252 3.72 3.34 18.71
N SER A 253 2.66 2.88 18.06
CA SER A 253 2.54 1.51 17.62
C SER A 253 2.08 1.44 16.19
N ASP A 254 2.68 0.49 15.48
CA ASP A 254 2.31 0.15 14.13
C ASP A 254 0.89 -0.40 14.05
N ILE A 255 0.13 0.07 13.08
CA ILE A 255 -1.14 -0.52 12.68
C ILE A 255 -0.91 -1.18 11.30
N PRO A 256 -1.42 -2.40 11.07
CA PRO A 256 -1.33 -3.03 9.75
C PRO A 256 -1.91 -2.14 8.64
N ASN A 257 -1.37 -2.28 7.44
CA ASN A 257 -1.80 -1.48 6.30
C ASN A 257 -3.25 -1.80 5.90
N MET A 258 -3.95 -0.80 5.39
CA MET A 258 -5.28 -0.92 4.79
C MET A 258 -5.24 -0.38 3.37
N ILE A 259 -5.72 -1.18 2.41
CA ILE A 259 -5.67 -0.81 0.99
C ILE A 259 -7.09 -0.61 0.50
N PHE A 260 -7.38 0.57 -0.03
CA PHE A 260 -8.66 0.90 -0.66
C PHE A 260 -8.47 0.97 -2.17
N ARG A 261 -9.30 0.27 -2.94
CA ARG A 261 -9.25 0.28 -4.41
C ARG A 261 -10.62 0.59 -4.99
N ASN A 262 -10.65 1.24 -6.15
CA ASN A 262 -11.86 1.58 -6.88
C ASN A 262 -11.90 0.95 -8.29
N ASP A 263 -11.23 -0.18 -8.47
CA ASP A 263 -11.10 -0.90 -9.73
C ASP A 263 -11.84 -2.25 -9.77
N PHE A 264 -12.84 -2.40 -8.90
CA PHE A 264 -13.77 -3.54 -8.85
C PHE A 264 -14.95 -3.38 -9.81
#